data_AF-A0A0B3B2R8-F1
#
_entry.id   AF-A0A0B3B2R8-F1
#
_cell.length_a   1.000
_cell.length_b   1.000
_cell.length_c   1.000
_cell.angle_alpha   90.00
_cell.angle_beta   90.00
_cell.angle_gamma   90.00
#
_symmetry.space_group_name_H-M   'P 1'
#
loop_
_entity.id
_entity.type
_entity.pdbx_description
1 polymer ?
#
loop_
_entity_poly.entity_id
_entity_poly.type
_entity_poly.pdbx_seq_one_letter_code
_entity_poly.pdbx_strand_id
1 'polypeptide(L)'
;MEIKEYIYSLKKSNGKCECRDLSRLFFLNKERKTLKNECEYLMDELNENPNYGVKEMYDERASSFMEYKNLYYAELDKLAKEKKLKFCYHSEKENYKKYFISSNEARELLGYKEIITSHCSNCE
;
A
#
# COMPACT_ATOMS: atom_id res chain seq x y z
N MET A 1 0.06 -21.22 11.37
CA MET A 1 0.85 -19.99 11.51
C MET A 1 -0.12 -18.83 11.35
N GLU A 2 -0.22 -17.99 12.37
CA GLU A 2 -1.06 -16.80 12.32
C GLU A 2 -0.46 -15.75 11.38
N ILE A 3 -1.29 -14.90 10.75
CA ILE A 3 -0.85 -13.83 9.84
C ILE A 3 0.23 -12.94 10.47
N LYS A 4 0.13 -12.68 11.78
CA LYS A 4 1.11 -11.89 12.55
C LYS A 4 2.46 -12.60 12.64
N GLU A 5 2.46 -13.90 12.92
CA GLU A 5 3.67 -14.72 12.96
C GLU A 5 4.33 -14.81 11.58
N TYR A 6 3.51 -14.93 10.53
CA TYR A 6 3.99 -14.97 9.16
C TYR A 6 4.67 -13.66 8.73
N ILE A 7 4.01 -12.52 8.95
CA ILE A 7 4.57 -11.19 8.68
C ILE A 7 5.86 -10.98 9.49
N TYR A 8 5.90 -11.43 10.74
CA TYR A 8 7.09 -11.35 11.57
C TYR A 8 8.24 -12.22 11.02
N SER A 9 7.94 -13.42 10.51
CA SER A 9 8.92 -14.30 9.88
C SER A 9 9.55 -13.68 8.63
N LEU A 10 8.75 -13.04 7.76
CA LEU A 10 9.21 -12.33 6.56
C LEU A 10 10.13 -11.15 6.89
N LYS A 11 9.89 -10.48 8.01
CA LYS A 11 10.73 -9.39 8.52
C LYS A 11 12.05 -9.86 9.12
N LYS A 12 12.14 -11.13 9.56
CA LYS A 12 13.33 -11.75 10.16
C LYS A 12 14.24 -12.43 9.13
N SER A 13 13.68 -13.07 8.11
CA SER A 13 14.44 -13.82 7.09
C SER A 13 15.10 -12.93 6.05
N ASN A 14 14.50 -11.78 5.75
CA ASN A 14 15.17 -10.73 5.00
C ASN A 14 16.03 -9.95 6.00
N GLY A 15 17.36 -9.98 5.85
CA GLY A 15 18.14 -8.79 6.17
C GLY A 15 17.48 -7.65 5.40
N LYS A 16 16.72 -6.79 6.10
CA LYS A 16 15.82 -5.83 5.46
C LYS A 16 16.60 -5.11 4.36
N CYS A 17 16.16 -5.25 3.11
CA CYS A 17 16.45 -4.26 2.09
C CYS A 17 15.78 -2.98 2.60
N GLU A 18 16.52 -2.21 3.40
CA GLU A 18 16.27 -0.80 3.69
C GLU A 18 16.64 0.02 2.45
N CYS A 19 16.18 -0.45 1.30
CA CYS A 19 16.26 0.29 0.08
C CYS A 19 15.34 1.49 0.31
N ARG A 20 15.95 2.65 0.57
CA ARG A 20 15.31 3.96 0.83
C ARG A 20 14.09 4.22 -0.07
N ASP A 21 14.21 3.73 -1.30
CA ASP A 21 13.21 3.63 -2.36
C ASP A 21 11.89 2.94 -1.93
N LEU A 22 11.94 1.76 -1.30
CA LEU A 22 10.75 1.04 -0.80
C LEU A 22 10.17 1.66 0.48
N SER A 23 10.99 2.31 1.31
CA SER A 23 10.52 3.01 2.52
C SER A 23 9.56 4.15 2.19
N ARG A 24 9.85 4.89 1.12
CA ARG A 24 8.96 5.95 0.60
C ARG A 24 7.64 5.36 0.10
N LEU A 25 7.69 4.27 -0.66
CA LEU A 25 6.50 3.55 -1.13
C LEU A 25 5.60 3.09 0.03
N PHE A 26 6.21 2.55 1.09
CA PHE A 26 5.50 2.13 2.30
C PHE A 26 4.82 3.31 3.01
N PHE A 27 5.54 4.42 3.20
CA PHE A 27 4.99 5.63 3.83
C PHE A 27 3.80 6.19 3.04
N LEU A 28 3.95 6.36 1.72
CA LEU A 28 2.87 6.85 0.86
C LEU A 28 1.62 5.96 0.93
N ASN A 29 1.80 4.63 1.00
CA ASN A 29 0.65 3.72 1.15
C ASN A 29 -0.03 3.85 2.51
N LYS A 30 0.75 4.03 3.59
CA LYS A 30 0.23 4.21 4.94
C LYS A 30 -0.63 5.47 5.02
N GLU A 31 -0.11 6.61 4.56
CA GLU A 31 -0.84 7.88 4.56
C GLU A 31 -2.11 7.81 3.69
N ARG A 32 -2.01 7.23 2.49
CA ARG A 32 -3.16 7.00 1.62
C ARG A 32 -4.27 6.20 2.31
N LYS A 33 -3.92 5.16 3.07
CA LYS A 33 -4.90 4.35 3.82
C LYS A 33 -5.55 5.13 4.96
N THR A 34 -4.76 5.91 5.71
CA THR A 34 -5.29 6.79 6.75
C THR A 34 -6.33 7.74 6.17
N LEU A 35 -5.99 8.44 5.08
CA LEU A 35 -6.89 9.37 4.40
C LEU A 35 -8.15 8.68 3.86
N LYS A 36 -8.03 7.45 3.35
CA LYS A 36 -9.18 6.65 2.91
C LYS A 36 -10.17 6.41 4.06
N ASN A 37 -9.66 5.97 5.21
CA ASN A 37 -10.50 5.71 6.38
C ASN A 37 -11.15 7.00 6.90
N GLU A 38 -10.43 8.13 6.88
CA GLU A 38 -10.99 9.43 7.24
C GLU A 38 -12.11 9.85 6.28
N CYS A 39 -11.93 9.65 4.97
CA CYS A 39 -12.97 9.92 3.98
C CYS A 39 -14.21 9.03 4.17
N GLU A 40 -14.02 7.74 4.45
CA GLU A 40 -15.11 6.79 4.72
C GLU A 40 -15.91 7.24 5.95
N TYR A 41 -15.22 7.58 7.05
CA TYR A 41 -15.84 8.10 8.26
C TYR A 41 -16.64 9.39 8.02
N LEU A 42 -16.07 10.37 7.31
CA LEU A 42 -16.75 11.64 7.01
C LEU A 42 -17.96 11.45 6.07
N MET A 43 -17.88 10.48 5.16
CA MET A 43 -19.01 10.14 4.29
C MET A 43 -20.16 9.51 5.08
N ASP A 44 -19.84 8.64 6.04
CA ASP A 44 -20.84 8.06 6.95
C ASP A 44 -21.51 9.17 7.78
N GLU A 45 -20.74 10.12 8.33
CA GLU A 45 -21.30 11.29 9.03
C GLU A 45 -22.24 12.13 8.13
N LEU A 46 -21.84 12.40 6.88
CA LEU A 46 -22.67 13.16 5.94
C LEU A 46 -23.98 12.45 5.57
N ASN A 47 -23.93 11.11 5.49
CA ASN A 47 -25.12 10.30 5.22
C ASN A 47 -26.11 10.34 6.40
N GLU A 48 -25.62 10.41 7.64
CA GLU A 48 -26.46 10.51 8.83
C GLU A 48 -26.97 11.94 9.07
N ASN A 49 -26.11 12.95 8.88
CA ASN A 49 -26.42 14.36 9.11
C ASN A 49 -25.71 15.25 8.08
N PRO A 50 -26.41 15.67 7.01
CA PRO A 50 -25.82 16.54 5.99
C PRO A 50 -25.37 17.88 6.58
N ASN A 51 -24.06 18.03 6.82
CA ASN A 51 -23.44 19.21 7.42
C ASN A 51 -22.38 19.79 6.47
N TYR A 52 -22.49 21.09 6.21
CA TYR A 52 -21.58 21.80 5.30
C TYR A 52 -20.11 21.73 5.74
N GLY A 53 -19.82 21.87 7.03
CA GLY A 53 -18.45 21.79 7.55
C GLY A 53 -17.84 20.39 7.41
N VAL A 54 -18.64 19.34 7.62
CA VAL A 54 -18.20 17.95 7.40
C VAL A 54 -17.92 17.71 5.91
N LYS A 55 -18.71 18.32 5.02
CA LYS A 55 -18.51 18.23 3.57
C LYS A 55 -17.20 18.88 3.13
N GLU A 56 -16.88 20.07 3.63
CA GLU A 56 -15.60 20.73 3.32
C GLU A 56 -14.41 19.89 3.78
N MET A 57 -14.49 19.31 4.99
CA MET A 57 -13.46 18.39 5.49
C MET A 57 -13.33 17.14 4.61
N TYR A 58 -14.44 16.57 4.17
CA TYR A 58 -14.44 15.43 3.25
C TYR A 58 -13.75 15.79 1.93
N ASP A 59 -14.12 16.92 1.32
CA ASP A 59 -13.57 17.36 0.03
C ASP A 59 -12.04 17.60 0.13
N GLU A 60 -11.56 18.16 1.25
CA GLU A 60 -10.12 18.34 1.52
C GLU A 60 -9.39 16.99 1.65
N ARG A 61 -9.95 16.06 2.43
CA ARG A 61 -9.37 14.74 2.66
C ARG A 61 -9.39 13.88 1.40
N ALA A 62 -10.46 13.94 0.62
CA ALA A 62 -10.57 13.24 -0.66
C ALA A 62 -9.54 13.76 -1.67
N SER A 63 -9.32 15.08 -1.70
CA SER A 63 -8.28 15.69 -2.53
C SER A 63 -6.88 15.21 -2.12
N SER A 64 -6.58 15.22 -0.81
CA SER A 64 -5.32 14.71 -0.26
C SER A 64 -5.12 13.21 -0.54
N PHE A 65 -6.18 12.42 -0.42
CA PHE A 65 -6.15 10.99 -0.74
C PHE A 65 -5.75 10.75 -2.20
N MET A 66 -6.32 11.52 -3.13
CA MET A 66 -5.99 11.43 -4.55
C MET A 66 -4.54 11.84 -4.84
N GLU A 67 -4.04 12.88 -4.18
CA GLU A 67 -2.64 13.29 -4.29
C GLU A 67 -1.69 12.17 -3.85
N TYR A 68 -1.89 11.61 -2.64
CA TYR A 68 -1.05 10.54 -2.12
C TYR A 68 -1.14 9.26 -2.93
N LYS A 69 -2.33 8.96 -3.50
CA LYS A 69 -2.50 7.84 -4.44
C LYS A 69 -1.68 8.05 -5.72
N ASN A 70 -1.67 9.26 -6.27
CA ASN A 70 -0.88 9.57 -7.47
C ASN A 70 0.63 9.50 -7.18
N LEU A 71 1.08 10.06 -6.05
CA LEU A 71 2.48 9.97 -5.60
C LEU A 71 2.91 8.51 -5.40
N TYR A 72 2.05 7.70 -4.80
CA TYR A 72 2.28 6.28 -4.59
C TYR A 72 2.53 5.54 -5.90
N TYR A 73 1.67 5.74 -6.90
CA TYR A 73 1.83 5.10 -8.21
C TYR A 73 3.04 5.61 -8.98
N ALA A 74 3.31 6.92 -8.94
CA ALA A 74 4.51 7.47 -9.57
C ALA A 74 5.79 6.86 -8.98
N GLU A 75 5.85 6.70 -7.66
CA GLU A 75 6.98 6.05 -6.99
C GLU A 75 7.08 4.57 -7.40
N LEU A 76 5.97 3.82 -7.40
CA LEU A 76 5.96 2.42 -7.82
C LEU A 76 6.50 2.23 -9.24
N ASP A 77 6.10 3.12 -10.15
CA ASP A 77 6.48 3.09 -11.56
C ASP A 77 7.95 3.41 -11.76
N LYS A 78 8.44 4.43 -11.04
CA LYS A 78 9.85 4.77 -10.99
C LYS A 78 10.68 3.58 -10.53
N LEU A 79 10.28 2.91 -9.44
CA LEU A 79 11.03 1.78 -8.90
C LEU A 79 10.98 0.54 -9.80
N ALA A 80 9.84 0.26 -10.42
CA ALA A 80 9.73 -0.82 -11.40
C ALA A 80 10.67 -0.59 -12.59
N LYS A 81 10.76 0.64 -13.10
CA LYS A 81 11.59 1.01 -14.26
C LYS A 81 13.08 1.10 -13.93
N GLU A 82 13.45 1.77 -12.85
CA GLU A 82 14.84 2.09 -12.52
C GLU A 82 15.56 0.95 -11.77
N LYS A 83 14.84 0.19 -10.94
CA LYS A 83 15.44 -0.77 -10.00
C LYS A 83 15.15 -2.23 -10.31
N LYS A 84 14.50 -2.53 -11.46
CA LYS A 84 14.12 -3.89 -11.88
C LYS A 84 13.47 -4.70 -10.75
N LEU A 85 12.58 -4.06 -9.98
CA LEU A 85 11.92 -4.71 -8.85
C LEU A 85 11.15 -5.95 -9.34
N LYS A 86 11.24 -7.04 -8.56
CA LYS A 86 10.38 -8.20 -8.72
C LYS A 86 9.34 -8.16 -7.61
N PHE A 87 8.07 -8.09 -8.00
CA PHE A 87 6.97 -8.09 -7.06
C PHE A 87 6.55 -9.52 -6.76
N CYS A 88 6.23 -9.80 -5.49
CA CYS A 88 5.54 -11.03 -5.16
C CYS A 88 4.40 -10.79 -4.17
N TYR A 89 3.38 -11.62 -4.33
CA TYR A 89 2.24 -11.70 -3.45
C TYR A 89 2.25 -13.04 -2.72
N HIS A 90 1.83 -13.03 -1.45
CA HIS A 90 1.70 -14.24 -0.64
C HIS A 90 0.23 -14.54 -0.38
N SER A 91 -0.24 -15.68 -0.89
CA SER A 91 -1.67 -16.03 -0.91
C SER A 91 -2.10 -16.69 0.40
N GLU A 92 -2.86 -15.98 1.24
CA GLU A 92 -3.48 -16.55 2.45
C GLU A 92 -4.33 -17.79 2.16
N LYS A 93 -5.09 -17.76 1.04
CA LYS A 93 -5.93 -18.90 0.61
C LYS A 93 -5.12 -20.18 0.36
N GLU A 94 -3.84 -20.03 0.04
CA GLU A 94 -2.93 -21.14 -0.26
C GLU A 94 -1.78 -21.21 0.75
N ASN A 95 -2.09 -20.98 2.03
CA ASN A 95 -1.14 -21.08 3.13
C ASN A 95 0.13 -20.24 2.91
N TYR A 96 -0.05 -19.01 2.41
CA TYR A 96 0.99 -18.01 2.17
C TYR A 96 2.03 -18.37 1.09
N LYS A 97 1.66 -19.24 0.14
CA LYS A 97 2.50 -19.54 -1.03
C LYS A 97 2.84 -18.26 -1.81
N LYS A 98 4.11 -18.15 -2.22
CA LYS A 98 4.69 -16.99 -2.94
C LYS A 98 4.38 -17.07 -4.44
N TYR A 99 3.85 -15.98 -4.98
CA TYR A 99 3.55 -15.80 -6.39
C TYR A 99 4.27 -14.56 -6.91
N PHE A 100 5.06 -14.71 -7.98
CA PHE A 100 5.61 -13.55 -8.68
C PHE A 100 4.51 -12.91 -9.51
N ILE A 101 4.44 -11.58 -9.44
CA ILE A 101 3.41 -10.79 -10.11
C ILE A 101 4.07 -9.68 -10.91
N SER A 102 3.40 -9.26 -11.99
CA SER A 102 3.79 -8.11 -12.79
C SER A 102 3.64 -6.80 -12.01
N SER A 103 4.24 -5.71 -12.50
CA SER A 103 4.05 -4.38 -11.93
C SER A 103 2.58 -3.93 -11.97
N ASN A 104 1.84 -4.31 -13.01
CA ASN A 104 0.42 -3.96 -13.14
C ASN A 104 -0.43 -4.70 -12.10
N GLU A 105 -0.21 -6.00 -11.93
CA GLU A 105 -0.87 -6.78 -10.86
C GLU A 105 -0.46 -6.28 -9.47
N ALA A 106 0.79 -5.87 -9.29
CA ALA A 106 1.24 -5.24 -8.06
C ALA A 106 0.52 -3.92 -7.78
N ARG A 107 0.30 -3.06 -8.79
CA ARG A 107 -0.48 -1.81 -8.63
C ARG A 107 -1.91 -2.09 -8.17
N GLU A 108 -2.56 -3.08 -8.79
CA GLU A 108 -3.92 -3.48 -8.42
C GLU A 108 -3.93 -3.98 -6.98
N LEU A 109 -3.10 -4.97 -6.66
CA LEU A 109 -3.09 -5.61 -5.36
C LEU A 109 -2.60 -4.69 -4.22
N LEU A 110 -1.64 -3.79 -4.46
CA LEU A 110 -1.18 -2.79 -3.48
C LEU A 110 -2.27 -1.76 -3.18
N GLY A 111 -3.21 -1.57 -4.13
CA GLY A 111 -4.42 -0.79 -3.93
C GLY A 111 -5.33 -1.35 -2.82
N TYR A 112 -5.33 -2.67 -2.63
CA TYR A 112 -6.32 -3.40 -1.81
C TYR A 112 -5.72 -4.22 -0.65
N LYS A 113 -4.45 -4.62 -0.68
CA LYS A 113 -3.87 -5.60 0.27
C LYS A 113 -2.61 -5.10 0.97
N GLU A 114 -2.43 -5.55 2.22
CA GLU A 114 -1.25 -5.26 3.04
C GLU A 114 -0.04 -6.17 2.78
N ILE A 115 -0.28 -7.35 2.21
CA ILE A 115 0.76 -8.38 2.04
C ILE A 115 1.26 -8.40 0.60
N ILE A 116 1.91 -7.31 0.20
CA ILE A 116 2.84 -7.35 -0.93
C ILE A 116 4.22 -7.03 -0.41
N THR A 117 5.09 -8.01 -0.53
CA THR A 117 6.51 -7.87 -0.28
C THR A 117 7.18 -7.57 -1.61
N SER A 118 7.88 -6.44 -1.68
CA SER A 118 8.72 -6.11 -2.83
C SER A 118 10.11 -6.66 -2.55
N HIS A 119 10.65 -7.51 -3.43
CA HIS A 119 12.04 -7.91 -3.37
C HIS A 119 12.82 -7.12 -4.42
N CYS A 120 13.82 -6.35 -3.98
CA CYS A 120 14.80 -5.79 -4.90
C CYS A 120 15.62 -6.95 -5.45
N SER A 121 15.81 -7.01 -6.76
CA SER A 121 16.64 -8.03 -7.41
C SER A 121 18.13 -7.92 -7.06
N ASN A 122 18.55 -6.81 -6.42
CA ASN A 122 19.90 -6.61 -5.86
C ASN A 122 20.03 -6.99 -4.37
N CYS A 123 18.94 -7.39 -3.71
CA CYS A 123 18.98 -7.87 -2.34
C CYS A 123 18.70 -9.37 -2.39
N GLU A 124 19.77 -10.13 -2.63
CA GLU A 124 19.82 -11.57 -2.42
C GLU A 124 19.62 -11.92 -0.95
#